data_AF-A0A7S3DP86-F1
#
_entry.id   AF-A0A7S3DP86-F1
#
_cell.length_a   1.000
_cell.length_b   1.000
_cell.length_c   1.000
_cell.angle_alpha   90.00
_cell.angle_beta   90.00
_cell.angle_gamma   90.00
#
_symmetry.space_group_name_H-M   'P 1'
#
loop_
_entity.id
_entity.type
_entity.pdbx_description
1 polymer ?
#
loop_
_entity_poly.entity_id
_entity_poly.type
_entity_poly.pdbx_seq_one_letter_code
_entity_poly.pdbx_strand_id
1 'polypeptide(L)'
;MKFALAVLSLLSTASAFTTAPLMSRPVTSLNVASSEVGTLKQVPHGGDELVNLMVSDDAAKEAAIAKATVELEATPRQLCDVELIMNGGFSPLTGFMDEATYKSVVESLELLDGTIMGLPVVFDTNDEDLQPGTTILLK
;
A
#
# COMPACT_ATOMS: atom_id res chain seq x y z
N MET A 1 32.85 53.11 -45.59
CA MET A 1 33.60 52.10 -44.84
C MET A 1 32.84 50.78 -44.95
N LYS A 2 33.50 49.74 -45.48
CA LYS A 2 32.91 48.46 -45.92
C LYS A 2 32.61 47.57 -44.71
N PHE A 3 31.37 47.07 -44.59
CA PHE A 3 31.02 45.99 -43.67
C PHE A 3 30.85 44.69 -44.48
N ALA A 4 31.68 43.70 -44.15
CA ALA A 4 31.74 42.42 -44.82
C ALA A 4 30.69 41.44 -44.25
N LEU A 5 29.96 40.80 -45.16
CA LEU A 5 29.06 39.69 -44.93
C LEU A 5 29.90 38.40 -44.87
N ALA A 6 29.79 37.61 -43.80
CA ALA A 6 30.40 36.29 -43.72
C ALA A 6 29.30 35.26 -43.42
N VAL A 7 28.91 34.54 -44.47
CA VAL A 7 28.05 33.35 -44.42
C VAL A 7 28.96 32.17 -44.05
N LEU A 8 28.69 31.50 -42.93
CA LEU A 8 29.40 30.29 -42.53
C LEU A 8 28.44 29.10 -42.58
N SER A 9 28.46 28.38 -43.70
CA SER A 9 27.84 27.07 -43.85
C SER A 9 28.72 26.00 -43.19
N LEU A 10 28.28 25.43 -42.07
CA LEU A 10 28.87 24.23 -41.51
C LEU A 10 28.06 23.01 -41.96
N LEU A 11 28.58 22.30 -42.96
CA LEU A 11 28.24 20.90 -43.20
C LEU A 11 28.81 20.08 -42.04
N SER A 12 27.96 19.42 -41.26
CA SER A 12 28.39 18.33 -40.38
C SER A 12 27.74 17.04 -40.86
N THR A 13 28.57 16.20 -41.44
CA THR A 13 28.27 14.88 -41.99
C THR A 13 27.83 13.90 -40.90
N ALA A 14 26.71 13.21 -41.14
CA ALA A 14 26.30 12.05 -40.36
C ALA A 14 27.24 10.87 -40.66
N SER A 15 28.07 10.48 -39.70
CA SER A 15 28.77 9.19 -39.71
C SER A 15 29.32 8.88 -38.32
N ALA A 16 28.54 8.15 -37.52
CA ALA A 16 29.06 7.39 -36.38
C ALA A 16 28.06 6.32 -35.94
N PHE A 17 27.50 5.53 -36.87
CA PHE A 17 26.99 4.20 -36.53
C PHE A 17 28.08 3.21 -36.94
N THR A 18 29.14 3.15 -36.12
CA THR A 18 30.14 2.09 -36.24
C THR A 18 29.65 0.91 -35.43
N THR A 19 29.40 -0.19 -36.13
CA THR A 19 29.08 -1.50 -35.56
C THR A 19 30.31 -1.99 -34.81
N ALA A 20 30.39 -1.73 -33.51
CA ALA A 20 31.35 -2.42 -32.66
C ALA A 20 30.97 -3.92 -32.62
N PRO A 21 31.92 -4.85 -32.88
CA PRO A 21 31.64 -6.26 -32.73
C PRO A 21 31.35 -6.54 -31.25
N LEU A 22 30.26 -7.27 -31.00
CA LEU A 22 29.89 -7.78 -29.69
C LEU A 22 31.03 -8.69 -29.20
N MET A 23 31.94 -8.17 -28.38
CA MET A 23 32.83 -9.01 -27.60
C MET A 23 31.95 -9.86 -26.69
N SER A 24 31.82 -11.14 -27.03
CA SER A 24 31.24 -12.17 -26.18
C SER A 24 32.04 -12.19 -24.88
N ARG A 25 31.58 -11.44 -23.88
CA ARG A 25 32.00 -11.64 -22.51
C ARG A 25 31.44 -13.01 -22.13
N PRO A 26 32.26 -13.99 -21.73
CA PRO A 26 31.71 -15.22 -21.20
C PRO A 26 30.84 -14.80 -20.01
N VAL A 27 29.53 -15.05 -20.12
CA VAL A 27 28.64 -15.04 -18.97
C VAL A 27 29.19 -16.15 -18.10
N THR A 28 29.96 -15.79 -17.08
CA THR A 28 30.20 -16.71 -15.97
C THR A 28 28.82 -16.98 -15.40
N SER A 29 28.25 -18.12 -15.79
CA SER A 29 27.09 -18.68 -15.13
C SER A 29 27.50 -18.81 -13.67
N LEU A 30 26.99 -17.93 -12.82
CA LEU A 30 27.02 -18.15 -11.41
C LEU A 30 26.22 -19.43 -11.22
N ASN A 31 26.92 -20.51 -10.95
CA ASN A 31 26.32 -21.74 -10.48
C ASN A 31 25.82 -21.40 -9.08
N VAL A 32 24.63 -20.78 -9.00
CA VAL A 32 23.89 -20.61 -7.77
C VAL A 32 23.59 -22.03 -7.33
N ALA A 33 24.40 -22.53 -6.41
CA ALA A 33 24.16 -23.79 -5.76
C ALA A 33 22.71 -23.77 -5.27
N SER A 34 21.94 -24.78 -5.65
CA SER A 34 20.52 -24.93 -5.31
C SER A 34 20.27 -25.17 -3.82
N SER A 35 21.25 -24.88 -2.96
CA SER A 35 21.12 -24.90 -1.51
C SER A 35 20.98 -23.47 -1.02
N GLU A 36 19.84 -23.16 -0.42
CA GLU A 36 19.46 -21.88 0.21
C GLU A 36 18.61 -20.91 -0.64
N VAL A 37 17.70 -21.43 -1.47
CA VAL A 37 16.37 -20.77 -1.59
C VAL A 37 15.54 -21.18 -0.37
N GLY A 38 16.06 -20.87 0.82
CA GLY A 38 15.33 -20.96 2.07
C GLY A 38 14.42 -19.74 2.14
N THR A 39 13.16 -19.92 1.79
CA THR A 39 12.05 -19.08 2.25
C THR A 39 12.28 -17.57 2.13
N LEU A 40 12.28 -17.01 0.91
CA LEU A 40 11.95 -15.60 0.71
C LEU A 40 10.44 -15.38 0.92
N LYS A 41 9.89 -15.85 2.05
CA LYS A 41 8.51 -15.56 2.43
C LYS A 41 8.51 -14.13 2.96
N GLN A 42 8.10 -13.18 2.14
CA GLN A 42 7.83 -11.82 2.60
C GLN A 42 6.84 -11.92 3.77
N VAL A 43 7.23 -11.38 4.92
CA VAL A 43 6.36 -11.33 6.10
C VAL A 43 5.26 -10.29 5.90
N PRO A 44 4.06 -10.50 6.45
CA PRO A 44 3.03 -9.47 6.51
C PRO A 44 3.54 -8.15 7.10
N HIS A 45 2.91 -7.05 6.73
CA HIS A 45 3.25 -5.75 7.30
C HIS A 45 2.84 -5.71 8.78
N GLY A 46 3.77 -5.29 9.66
CA GLY A 46 3.54 -5.20 11.10
C GLY A 46 3.68 -6.51 11.90
N GLY A 47 4.09 -7.63 11.28
CA GLY A 47 4.36 -8.87 12.03
C GLY A 47 4.41 -10.15 11.19
N ASP A 48 4.41 -11.30 11.87
CA ASP A 48 4.49 -12.63 11.23
C ASP A 48 3.12 -13.14 10.73
N GLU A 49 2.03 -12.59 11.26
CA GLU A 49 0.65 -13.01 10.98
C GLU A 49 -0.13 -11.95 10.20
N LEU A 50 -0.92 -12.40 9.22
CA LEU A 50 -1.84 -11.54 8.48
C LEU A 50 -3.13 -11.39 9.28
N VAL A 51 -3.62 -10.16 9.43
CA VAL A 51 -4.90 -9.91 10.08
C VAL A 51 -6.03 -10.58 9.28
N ASN A 52 -6.92 -11.28 9.97
CA ASN A 52 -8.13 -11.84 9.39
C ASN A 52 -9.27 -11.71 10.40
N LEU A 53 -10.24 -10.85 10.09
CA LEU A 53 -11.41 -10.56 10.93
C LEU A 53 -12.68 -11.25 10.41
N MET A 54 -12.56 -12.10 9.39
CA MET A 54 -13.68 -12.83 8.83
C MET A 54 -14.16 -13.91 9.81
N VAL A 55 -15.45 -13.91 10.11
CA VAL A 55 -16.08 -14.95 10.92
C VAL A 55 -16.40 -16.16 10.04
N SER A 56 -15.94 -17.35 10.43
CA SER A 56 -16.13 -18.59 9.67
C SER A 56 -17.41 -19.36 10.02
N ASP A 57 -18.02 -19.06 11.17
CA ASP A 57 -19.17 -19.77 11.72
C ASP A 57 -20.44 -18.88 11.70
N ASP A 58 -21.54 -19.44 11.21
CA ASP A 58 -22.81 -18.71 11.08
C ASP A 58 -23.37 -18.31 12.46
N ALA A 59 -23.22 -19.14 13.49
CA ALA A 59 -23.72 -18.80 14.83
C ALA A 59 -22.92 -17.63 15.44
N ALA A 60 -21.60 -17.59 15.22
CA ALA A 60 -20.76 -16.47 15.62
C ALA A 60 -21.10 -15.17 14.86
N LYS A 61 -21.47 -15.26 13.58
CA LYS A 61 -21.96 -14.13 12.80
C LYS A 61 -23.26 -13.58 13.37
N GLU A 62 -24.27 -14.42 13.59
CA GLU A 62 -25.55 -13.98 14.16
C GLU A 62 -25.37 -13.38 15.57
N ALA A 63 -24.47 -13.96 16.38
CA ALA A 63 -24.12 -13.42 17.69
C ALA A 63 -23.41 -12.05 17.60
N ALA A 64 -22.61 -11.80 16.57
CA ALA A 64 -21.99 -10.49 16.34
C ALA A 64 -23.03 -9.45 15.90
N ILE A 65 -23.93 -9.82 14.99
CA ILE A 65 -25.03 -8.96 14.54
C ILE A 65 -25.94 -8.58 15.73
N ALA A 66 -26.25 -9.53 16.61
CA ALA A 66 -27.08 -9.30 17.78
C ALA A 66 -26.49 -8.32 18.82
N LYS A 67 -25.18 -8.04 18.76
CA LYS A 67 -24.52 -7.04 19.63
C LYS A 67 -24.67 -5.61 19.11
N ALA A 68 -24.99 -5.44 17.82
CA ALA A 68 -25.14 -4.12 17.24
C ALA A 68 -26.36 -3.41 17.82
N THR A 69 -26.17 -2.16 18.20
CA THR A 69 -27.21 -1.29 18.76
C THR A 69 -27.78 -0.34 17.71
N VAL A 70 -27.00 -0.04 16.67
CA VAL A 70 -27.33 0.88 15.58
C VAL A 70 -26.94 0.26 14.26
N GLU A 71 -27.70 0.52 13.21
CA GLU A 71 -27.37 0.14 11.84
C GLU A 71 -26.97 1.38 11.05
N LEU A 72 -25.92 1.26 10.24
CA LEU A 72 -25.45 2.34 9.38
C LEU A 72 -25.16 1.79 7.98
N GLU A 73 -25.75 2.42 6.98
CA GLU A 73 -25.53 2.11 5.56
C GLU A 73 -24.20 2.72 5.12
N ALA A 74 -23.25 1.86 4.76
CA ALA A 74 -21.94 2.29 4.29
C ALA A 74 -21.97 2.60 2.80
N THR A 75 -21.26 3.65 2.39
CA THR A 75 -21.07 3.92 0.96
C THR A 75 -20.20 2.83 0.33
N PRO A 76 -20.31 2.59 -0.99
CA PRO A 76 -19.45 1.62 -1.68
C PRO A 76 -17.94 1.88 -1.47
N ARG A 77 -17.54 3.14 -1.28
CA ARG A 77 -16.15 3.50 -1.02
C ARG A 77 -15.69 3.13 0.39
N GLN A 78 -16.56 3.31 1.39
CA GLN A 78 -16.27 2.92 2.78
C GLN A 78 -16.19 1.40 2.91
N LEU A 79 -17.04 0.66 2.19
CA LEU A 79 -16.99 -0.80 2.15
C LEU A 79 -15.65 -1.35 1.63
N CYS A 80 -14.96 -0.64 0.72
CA CYS A 80 -13.62 -1.04 0.29
C CYS A 80 -12.62 -1.03 1.45
N ASP A 81 -12.64 0.01 2.29
CA ASP A 81 -11.71 0.11 3.41
C ASP A 81 -12.06 -0.92 4.49
N VAL A 82 -13.36 -1.18 4.71
CA VAL A 82 -13.83 -2.29 5.57
C VAL A 82 -13.30 -3.64 5.08
N GLU A 83 -13.41 -3.94 3.79
CA GLU A 83 -12.92 -5.19 3.20
C GLU A 83 -11.40 -5.34 3.37
N LEU A 84 -10.63 -4.27 3.14
CA LEU A 84 -9.18 -4.26 3.30
C LEU A 84 -8.74 -4.45 4.75
N ILE A 85 -9.50 -3.96 5.72
CA ILE A 85 -9.25 -4.25 7.14
C ILE A 85 -9.57 -5.73 7.43
N MET A 86 -10.73 -6.21 6.96
CA MET A 86 -11.22 -7.55 7.29
C MET A 86 -10.35 -8.67 6.73
N ASN A 87 -9.79 -8.50 5.52
CA ASN A 87 -8.96 -9.50 4.85
C ASN A 87 -7.44 -9.32 5.08
N GLY A 88 -7.05 -8.30 5.84
CA GLY A 88 -5.65 -8.02 6.17
C GLY A 88 -4.88 -7.20 5.13
N GLY A 89 -5.54 -6.63 4.12
CA GLY A 89 -4.94 -5.67 3.18
C GLY A 89 -4.35 -4.43 3.86
N PHE A 90 -4.86 -4.07 5.05
CA PHE A 90 -4.30 -3.01 5.92
C PHE A 90 -3.61 -3.54 7.18
N SER A 91 -3.16 -4.80 7.21
CA SER A 91 -2.34 -5.31 8.32
C SER A 91 -1.19 -4.33 8.63
N PRO A 92 -0.96 -3.95 9.89
CA PRO A 92 -1.42 -4.61 11.12
C PRO A 92 -2.76 -4.10 11.69
N LEU A 93 -3.51 -3.25 10.98
CA LEU A 93 -4.75 -2.67 11.50
C LEU A 93 -5.84 -3.74 11.70
N THR A 94 -6.47 -3.72 12.87
CA THR A 94 -7.62 -4.57 13.21
C THR A 94 -8.94 -3.79 13.25
N GLY A 95 -8.92 -2.53 12.81
CA GLY A 95 -10.05 -1.60 12.85
C GLY A 95 -9.65 -0.22 12.30
N PHE A 96 -10.61 0.69 12.28
CA PHE A 96 -10.35 2.10 11.94
C PHE A 96 -9.51 2.77 13.03
N MET A 97 -8.70 3.74 12.63
CA MET A 97 -7.82 4.48 13.54
C MET A 97 -8.64 5.35 14.49
N ASP A 98 -8.25 5.35 15.77
CA ASP A 98 -8.66 6.37 16.72
C ASP A 98 -7.92 7.69 16.49
N GLU A 99 -8.30 8.74 17.22
CA GLU A 99 -7.71 10.07 17.05
C GLU A 99 -6.19 10.09 17.30
N ALA A 100 -5.72 9.32 18.30
CA ALA A 100 -4.31 9.27 18.64
C ALA A 100 -3.49 8.61 17.53
N THR A 101 -3.95 7.46 17.02
CA THR A 101 -3.31 6.73 15.94
C THR A 101 -3.35 7.53 14.63
N TYR A 102 -4.48 8.18 14.35
CA TYR A 102 -4.63 9.07 13.19
C TYR A 102 -3.60 10.20 13.22
N LYS A 103 -3.47 10.90 14.34
CA LYS A 103 -2.51 12.01 14.48
C LYS A 103 -1.07 11.54 14.30
N SER A 104 -0.71 10.40 14.89
CA SER A 104 0.61 9.78 14.68
C SER A 104 0.89 9.54 13.20
N VAL A 105 -0.05 8.90 12.49
CA VAL A 105 0.10 8.63 11.06
C VAL A 105 0.22 9.91 10.24
N VAL A 106 -0.55 10.95 10.55
CA VAL A 106 -0.48 12.24 9.84
C VAL A 106 0.83 12.98 10.10
N GLU A 107 1.35 12.93 11.32
CA GLU A 107 2.51 13.71 11.75
C GLU A 107 3.85 13.01 11.46
N SER A 108 3.91 11.69 11.64
CA SER A 108 5.15 10.90 11.54
C SER A 108 5.12 9.77 10.50
N LEU A 109 3.98 9.52 9.83
CA LEU A 109 3.80 8.38 8.93
C LEU A 109 4.00 7.02 9.61
N GLU A 110 3.75 6.96 10.91
CA GLU A 110 3.92 5.77 11.74
C GLU A 110 2.69 5.54 12.63
N LEU A 111 2.39 4.27 12.89
CA LEU A 111 1.48 3.86 13.96
C LEU A 111 2.13 4.15 15.33
N LEU A 112 1.34 4.04 16.40
CA LEU A 112 1.79 4.32 17.77
C LEU A 112 2.95 3.42 18.24
N ASP A 113 3.15 2.26 17.61
CA ASP A 113 4.25 1.33 17.88
C ASP A 113 5.50 1.58 17.03
N GLY A 114 5.50 2.63 16.17
CA GLY A 114 6.58 2.98 15.25
C GLY A 114 6.52 2.24 13.91
N THR A 115 5.52 1.40 13.67
CA THR A 115 5.33 0.75 12.36
C THR A 115 4.96 1.78 11.31
N ILE A 116 5.71 1.85 10.20
CA ILE A 116 5.46 2.81 9.12
C ILE A 116 4.09 2.56 8.48
N MET A 117 3.19 3.52 8.57
CA MET A 117 1.89 3.52 7.91
C MET A 117 1.59 4.94 7.43
N GLY A 118 1.76 5.20 6.13
CA GLY A 118 1.61 6.54 5.56
C GLY A 118 0.19 6.91 5.12
N LEU A 119 -0.80 6.06 5.41
CA LEU A 119 -2.18 6.24 4.99
C LEU A 119 -3.10 6.25 6.22
N PRO A 120 -3.74 7.38 6.55
CA PRO A 120 -4.80 7.39 7.55
C PRO A 120 -6.00 6.55 7.09
N VAL A 121 -6.44 5.62 7.93
CA VAL A 121 -7.61 4.76 7.67
C VAL A 121 -8.67 5.06 8.72
N VAL A 122 -9.70 5.79 8.34
CA VAL A 122 -10.78 6.27 9.23
C VAL A 122 -12.13 5.99 8.61
N PHE A 123 -13.15 5.85 9.46
CA PHE A 123 -14.54 5.77 9.04
C PHE A 123 -15.18 7.14 9.21
N ASP A 124 -15.51 7.81 8.10
CA ASP A 124 -16.16 9.10 8.11
C ASP A 124 -17.68 8.96 8.22
N THR A 125 -18.29 9.76 9.09
CA THR A 125 -19.74 9.83 9.23
C THR A 125 -20.13 11.21 9.71
N ASN A 126 -21.29 11.65 9.26
CA ASN A 126 -21.95 12.89 9.62
C ASN A 126 -23.12 12.65 10.59
N ASP A 127 -23.21 11.43 11.14
CA ASP A 127 -24.17 11.06 12.17
C ASP A 127 -23.64 11.49 13.56
N GLU A 128 -24.26 12.53 14.14
CA GLU A 128 -23.90 13.06 15.46
C GLU A 128 -24.39 12.19 16.63
N ASP A 129 -25.29 11.24 16.37
CA ASP A 129 -25.83 10.33 17.40
C ASP A 129 -24.84 9.19 17.73
N LEU A 130 -23.81 9.00 16.90
CA LEU A 130 -22.78 8.00 17.14
C LEU A 130 -21.78 8.45 18.21
N GLN A 131 -21.85 7.79 19.36
CA GLN A 131 -20.99 8.06 20.51
C GLN A 131 -20.00 6.92 20.75
N PRO A 132 -18.82 7.18 21.36
CA PRO A 132 -17.87 6.14 21.73
C PRO A 132 -18.53 5.04 22.58
N GLY A 133 -18.30 3.78 22.20
CA GLY A 133 -18.92 2.60 22.83
C GLY A 133 -20.18 2.08 22.13
N THR A 134 -20.71 2.81 21.16
CA THR A 134 -21.80 2.32 20.29
C THR A 134 -21.30 1.16 19.44
N THR A 135 -22.05 0.06 19.37
CA THR A 135 -21.75 -1.05 18.45
C THR A 135 -22.58 -0.88 17.20
N ILE A 136 -21.93 -0.73 16.05
CA ILE A 136 -22.59 -0.40 14.78
C ILE A 136 -22.57 -1.63 13.87
N LEU A 137 -23.71 -1.95 13.27
CA LEU A 137 -23.81 -2.87 12.14
C LEU A 137 -23.63 -2.07 10.86
N LEU A 138 -22.53 -2.31 10.14
CA LEU A 138 -22.30 -1.74 8.82
C LEU A 138 -23.02 -2.59 7.77
N LYS A 139 -23.87 -1.95 6.96
CA LYS A 139 -24.61 -2.55 5.85
C LYS A 139 -24.09 -2.06 4.51
#